data_AF-A0A7W7J252-F1
#
_entry.id   AF-A0A7W7J252-F1
#
_cell.length_a   1.000
_cell.length_b   1.000
_cell.length_c   1.000
_cell.angle_alpha   90.00
_cell.angle_beta   90.00
_cell.angle_gamma   90.00
#
_symmetry.space_group_name_H-M   'P 1'
#
loop_
_entity.id
_entity.type
_entity.pdbx_description
1 polymer ?
#
loop_
_entity_poly.entity_id
_entity_poly.type
_entity_poly.pdbx_seq_one_letter_code
_entity_poly.pdbx_strand_id
1 'polypeptide(L)'
;MKTEIRRQCEKFDITNYIINDDGSIDVDGFVVISNTELTSLPIKFNKVSEDFFCSSNKLTTLEGCPKEVGGSFCCSDNHLTSLEHSPTSVGDDFSCADNKITSLEYCCSEIYGSFDCSRNELISLDYSPYVEIYYNCSFNKITSLEFCPEKVDYNFDCSYNKLTSLECCPNDVGGDFNCKGNEINTIQYLPNNVKGDFYCSNNSILLEDIVFSEYTEKFDLTKSFGFSEDEIRVAKIKVITS
;
A
#
# COMPACT_ATOMS: atom_id res chain seq x y z
N MET A 1 -19.33 -17.97 28.33
CA MET A 1 -18.33 -17.08 27.71
C MET A 1 -16.97 -17.76 27.60
N LYS A 2 -16.21 -17.98 28.69
CA LYS A 2 -14.85 -18.57 28.61
C LYS A 2 -14.79 -19.95 27.92
N THR A 3 -15.79 -20.81 28.08
CA THR A 3 -15.87 -22.11 27.38
C THR A 3 -16.00 -21.96 25.87
N GLU A 4 -16.75 -20.96 25.39
CA GLU A 4 -16.91 -20.72 23.95
C GLU A 4 -15.64 -20.13 23.35
N ILE A 5 -14.98 -19.20 24.05
CA ILE A 5 -13.67 -18.66 23.65
C ILE A 5 -12.66 -19.80 23.48
N ARG A 6 -12.57 -20.73 24.44
CA ARG A 6 -11.66 -21.89 24.35
C ARG A 6 -11.96 -22.77 23.13
N ARG A 7 -13.24 -23.05 22.87
CA ARG A 7 -13.67 -23.84 21.70
C ARG A 7 -13.28 -23.17 20.38
N GLN A 8 -13.38 -21.84 20.31
CA GLN A 8 -12.95 -21.09 19.13
C GLN A 8 -11.43 -21.08 19.01
N CYS A 9 -10.69 -20.85 20.10
CA CYS A 9 -9.22 -20.94 20.08
C CYS A 9 -8.76 -22.32 19.58
N GLU A 10 -9.35 -23.41 20.09
CA GLU A 10 -9.06 -24.77 19.61
C GLU A 10 -9.38 -24.95 18.11
N LYS A 11 -10.49 -24.37 17.63
CA LYS A 11 -10.88 -24.44 16.21
C LYS A 11 -9.86 -23.77 15.29
N PHE A 12 -9.25 -22.66 15.73
CA PHE A 12 -8.29 -21.87 14.97
C PHE A 12 -6.83 -22.13 15.38
N ASP A 13 -6.57 -23.21 16.11
CA ASP A 13 -5.24 -23.61 16.58
C ASP A 13 -4.47 -22.52 17.37
N ILE A 14 -5.22 -21.69 18.11
CA ILE A 14 -4.66 -20.67 19.00
C ILE A 14 -4.38 -21.34 20.34
N THR A 15 -3.11 -21.58 20.66
CA THR A 15 -2.71 -22.44 21.78
C THR A 15 -2.14 -21.68 22.99
N ASN A 16 -1.41 -20.59 22.77
CA ASN A 16 -0.78 -19.80 23.84
C ASN A 16 -1.51 -18.46 24.05
N TYR A 17 -2.55 -18.48 24.88
CA TYR A 17 -3.39 -17.30 25.12
C TYR A 17 -3.89 -17.18 26.55
N ILE A 18 -4.20 -15.94 26.94
CA ILE A 18 -4.87 -15.58 28.20
C ILE A 18 -6.23 -14.99 27.87
N ILE A 19 -7.27 -15.36 28.61
CA ILE A 19 -8.61 -14.78 28.48
C ILE A 19 -8.76 -13.65 29.50
N ASN A 20 -8.94 -12.43 29.01
CA ASN A 20 -9.12 -11.22 29.80
C ASN A 20 -10.53 -11.13 30.41
N ASP A 21 -10.70 -10.23 31.38
CA ASP A 21 -11.98 -10.06 32.08
C ASP A 21 -13.08 -9.49 31.18
N ASP A 22 -12.72 -8.73 30.15
CA ASP A 22 -13.65 -8.19 29.14
C ASP A 22 -14.03 -9.21 28.05
N GLY A 23 -13.51 -10.44 28.15
CA GLY A 23 -13.76 -11.52 27.20
C GLY A 23 -12.89 -11.48 25.95
N SER A 24 -11.93 -10.54 25.84
CA SER A 24 -10.89 -10.61 24.80
C SER A 24 -9.82 -11.66 25.15
N ILE A 25 -8.93 -11.94 24.20
CA ILE A 25 -7.73 -12.73 24.44
C ILE A 25 -6.44 -11.96 24.12
N ASP A 26 -5.41 -12.23 24.90
CA ASP A 26 -4.03 -11.89 24.57
C ASP A 26 -3.31 -13.16 24.13
N VAL A 27 -2.70 -13.14 22.95
CA VAL A 27 -2.00 -14.28 22.35
C VAL A 27 -0.50 -14.02 22.36
N ASP A 28 0.25 -14.99 22.88
CA ASP A 28 1.71 -15.00 22.80
C ASP A 28 2.16 -15.97 21.70
N GLY A 29 2.27 -15.46 20.48
CA GLY A 29 2.52 -16.18 19.24
C GLY A 29 1.77 -15.57 18.06
N PHE A 30 1.83 -16.24 16.91
CA PHE A 30 1.09 -15.85 15.70
C PHE A 30 -0.39 -16.30 15.74
N VAL A 31 -1.25 -15.58 15.03
CA VAL A 31 -2.66 -15.93 14.79
C VAL A 31 -2.93 -15.94 13.29
N VAL A 32 -3.35 -17.09 12.77
CA VAL A 32 -3.75 -17.26 11.37
C VAL A 32 -5.19 -17.74 11.29
N ILE A 33 -6.06 -16.86 10.82
CA ILE A 33 -7.50 -17.10 10.60
C ILE A 33 -7.93 -16.76 9.17
N SER A 34 -6.98 -16.75 8.24
CA SER A 34 -7.19 -16.51 6.81
C SER A 34 -7.92 -17.67 6.12
N ASN A 35 -8.63 -17.40 5.02
CA ASN A 35 -9.28 -18.42 4.17
C ASN A 35 -10.35 -19.26 4.90
N THR A 36 -11.17 -18.63 5.73
CA THR A 36 -12.18 -19.34 6.56
C THR A 36 -13.62 -18.88 6.33
N GLU A 37 -13.86 -18.06 5.29
CA GLU A 37 -15.17 -17.54 4.90
C GLU A 37 -15.84 -16.70 6.01
N LEU A 38 -15.04 -16.13 6.92
CA LEU A 38 -15.55 -15.36 8.05
C LEU A 38 -16.19 -14.05 7.59
N THR A 39 -17.38 -13.74 8.10
CA THR A 39 -18.01 -12.43 7.95
C THR A 39 -17.70 -11.48 9.11
N SER A 40 -17.27 -12.04 10.25
CA SER A 40 -16.80 -11.34 11.44
C SER A 40 -15.79 -12.22 12.18
N LEU A 41 -14.92 -11.62 12.99
CA LEU A 41 -14.01 -12.39 13.82
C LEU A 41 -14.77 -13.20 14.89
N PRO A 42 -14.41 -14.46 15.12
CA PRO A 42 -15.13 -15.34 16.05
C PRO A 42 -14.73 -15.11 17.52
N ILE A 43 -13.65 -14.37 17.74
CA ILE A 43 -13.06 -14.07 19.04
C ILE A 43 -12.62 -12.61 19.01
N LYS A 44 -12.74 -11.92 20.15
CA LYS A 44 -12.16 -10.59 20.34
C LYS A 44 -10.71 -10.75 20.80
N PHE A 45 -9.79 -10.16 20.07
CA PHE A 45 -8.38 -10.08 20.43
C PHE A 45 -8.11 -8.74 21.11
N ASN A 46 -7.11 -8.68 21.99
CA ASN A 46 -6.60 -7.44 22.56
C ASN A 46 -5.14 -7.22 22.16
N LYS A 47 -4.29 -8.22 22.37
CA LYS A 47 -2.88 -8.20 21.93
C LYS A 47 -2.47 -9.52 21.26
N VAL A 48 -1.62 -9.42 20.25
CA VAL A 48 -0.93 -10.56 19.63
C VAL A 48 0.57 -10.22 19.54
N SER A 49 1.43 -11.08 20.08
CA SER A 49 2.87 -10.79 20.20
C SER A 49 3.67 -10.95 18.89
N GLU A 50 3.16 -11.72 17.94
CA GLU A 50 3.75 -11.92 16.61
C GLU A 50 2.75 -11.46 15.52
N ASP A 51 2.59 -12.24 14.46
CA ASP A 51 1.76 -11.90 13.30
C ASP A 51 0.26 -12.15 13.54
N PHE A 52 -0.58 -11.31 12.94
CA PHE A 52 -2.04 -11.51 12.89
C PHE A 52 -2.54 -11.47 11.45
N PHE A 53 -2.92 -12.63 10.92
CA PHE A 53 -3.39 -12.79 9.54
C PHE A 53 -4.85 -13.22 9.51
N CYS A 54 -5.69 -12.36 8.93
CA CYS A 54 -7.14 -12.58 8.75
C CYS A 54 -7.58 -12.38 7.29
N SER A 55 -6.64 -12.51 6.36
CA SER A 55 -6.83 -12.31 4.92
C SER A 55 -7.74 -13.35 4.24
N SER A 56 -8.24 -13.03 3.05
CA SER A 56 -9.06 -13.94 2.22
C SER A 56 -10.27 -14.47 2.98
N ASN A 57 -11.06 -13.55 3.51
CA ASN A 57 -12.32 -13.81 4.21
C ASN A 57 -13.42 -12.94 3.58
N LYS A 58 -14.54 -12.77 4.29
CA LYS A 58 -15.67 -11.91 3.91
C LYS A 58 -15.92 -10.85 4.97
N LEU A 59 -14.86 -10.43 5.68
CA LEU A 59 -14.96 -9.46 6.77
C LEU A 59 -15.46 -8.13 6.21
N THR A 60 -16.45 -7.56 6.88
CA THR A 60 -16.98 -6.22 6.57
C THR A 60 -16.57 -5.18 7.61
N THR A 61 -15.96 -5.64 8.70
CA THR A 61 -15.42 -4.84 9.82
C THR A 61 -14.22 -5.56 10.40
N LEU A 62 -13.31 -4.81 11.02
CA LEU A 62 -12.22 -5.34 11.85
C LEU A 62 -12.61 -5.45 13.33
N GLU A 63 -13.91 -5.35 13.66
CA GLU A 63 -14.38 -5.56 15.03
C GLU A 63 -13.87 -6.91 15.57
N GLY A 64 -13.18 -6.83 16.71
CA GLY A 64 -12.53 -7.98 17.34
C GLY A 64 -11.05 -8.13 17.00
N CYS A 65 -10.47 -7.34 16.07
CA CYS A 65 -9.03 -7.35 15.81
C CYS A 65 -8.24 -6.93 17.06
N PRO A 66 -6.96 -7.35 17.16
CA PRO A 66 -6.09 -6.90 18.23
C PRO A 66 -5.84 -5.39 18.12
N LYS A 67 -5.62 -4.73 19.25
CA LYS A 67 -5.20 -3.33 19.30
C LYS A 67 -3.69 -3.17 19.06
N GLU A 68 -2.93 -4.19 19.46
CA GLU A 68 -1.48 -4.28 19.32
C GLU A 68 -1.10 -5.60 18.64
N VAL A 69 -0.31 -5.50 17.57
CA VAL A 69 0.30 -6.64 16.85
C VAL A 69 1.81 -6.45 16.86
N GLY A 70 2.54 -7.38 17.45
CA GLY A 70 3.99 -7.27 17.59
C GLY A 70 4.77 -7.53 16.31
N GLY A 71 4.19 -8.29 15.36
CA GLY A 71 4.71 -8.51 14.02
C GLY A 71 3.85 -7.84 12.95
N SER A 72 3.53 -8.61 11.91
CA SER A 72 2.79 -8.16 10.74
C SER A 72 1.27 -8.30 10.90
N PHE A 73 0.51 -7.31 10.42
CA PHE A 73 -0.94 -7.35 10.36
C PHE A 73 -1.43 -7.45 8.91
N CYS A 74 -2.17 -8.50 8.58
CA CYS A 74 -2.72 -8.70 7.23
C CYS A 74 -4.23 -8.95 7.27
N CYS A 75 -4.99 -8.02 6.69
CA CYS A 75 -6.45 -8.10 6.55
C CYS A 75 -6.90 -8.05 5.07
N SER A 76 -5.98 -8.32 4.15
CA SER A 76 -6.20 -8.22 2.71
C SER A 76 -7.24 -9.20 2.18
N ASP A 77 -7.81 -8.92 1.01
CA ASP A 77 -8.82 -9.77 0.35
C ASP A 77 -10.03 -10.02 1.26
N ASN A 78 -10.75 -8.93 1.55
CA ASN A 78 -11.96 -8.91 2.36
C ASN A 78 -13.00 -7.95 1.74
N HIS A 79 -14.01 -7.55 2.50
CA HIS A 79 -15.04 -6.60 2.08
C HIS A 79 -15.07 -5.35 2.99
N LEU A 80 -13.90 -4.96 3.51
CA LEU A 80 -13.77 -3.81 4.40
C LEU A 80 -14.00 -2.52 3.63
N THR A 81 -14.70 -1.57 4.26
CA THR A 81 -14.92 -0.21 3.71
C THR A 81 -14.22 0.86 4.54
N SER A 82 -13.76 0.52 5.73
CA SER A 82 -12.97 1.35 6.64
C SER A 82 -11.95 0.49 7.38
N LEU A 83 -10.94 1.13 7.98
CA LEU A 83 -10.02 0.52 8.93
C LEU A 83 -10.50 0.69 10.38
N GLU A 84 -11.78 0.98 10.61
CA GLU A 84 -12.31 1.06 11.98
C GLU A 84 -12.06 -0.26 12.72
N HIS A 85 -11.52 -0.16 13.93
CA HIS A 85 -11.04 -1.28 14.76
C HIS A 85 -9.75 -1.97 14.28
N SER A 86 -9.03 -1.39 13.31
CA SER A 86 -7.66 -1.80 12.98
C SER A 86 -6.72 -1.65 14.19
N PRO A 87 -5.62 -2.41 14.28
CA PRO A 87 -4.62 -2.21 15.31
C PRO A 87 -4.09 -0.78 15.30
N THR A 88 -3.91 -0.21 16.48
CA THR A 88 -3.29 1.12 16.64
C THR A 88 -1.76 1.05 16.65
N SER A 89 -1.19 -0.17 16.76
CA SER A 89 0.24 -0.43 16.72
C SER A 89 0.50 -1.77 16.03
N VAL A 90 1.34 -1.72 14.99
CA VAL A 90 1.81 -2.89 14.22
C VAL A 90 3.33 -2.81 14.16
N GLY A 91 4.00 -3.91 14.50
CA GLY A 91 5.46 -3.93 14.67
C GLY A 91 6.26 -4.08 13.39
N ASP A 92 5.66 -4.60 12.32
CA ASP A 92 6.34 -4.88 11.05
C ASP A 92 5.48 -4.49 9.84
N ASP A 93 5.05 -5.42 8.98
CA ASP A 93 4.26 -5.12 7.80
C ASP A 93 2.76 -4.89 8.12
N PHE A 94 2.11 -4.03 7.33
CA PHE A 94 0.66 -3.86 7.35
C PHE A 94 0.10 -3.97 5.93
N SER A 95 -0.84 -4.90 5.74
CA SER A 95 -1.55 -5.05 4.47
C SER A 95 -3.07 -5.00 4.68
N CYS A 96 -3.71 -4.09 3.95
CA CYS A 96 -5.17 -3.99 3.79
C CYS A 96 -5.59 -4.03 2.32
N ALA A 97 -4.75 -4.61 1.46
CA ALA A 97 -4.98 -4.68 0.03
C ALA A 97 -6.26 -5.44 -0.32
N ASP A 98 -6.78 -5.24 -1.53
CA ASP A 98 -7.94 -5.98 -2.05
C ASP A 98 -9.17 -5.85 -1.14
N ASN A 99 -9.58 -4.62 -0.88
CA ASN A 99 -10.77 -4.28 -0.10
C ASN A 99 -11.57 -3.18 -0.82
N LYS A 100 -12.48 -2.51 -0.12
CA LYS A 100 -13.27 -1.36 -0.61
C LYS A 100 -13.07 -0.13 0.27
N ILE A 101 -11.88 0.00 0.85
CA ILE A 101 -11.55 1.06 1.80
C ILE A 101 -11.52 2.40 1.06
N THR A 102 -12.22 3.40 1.61
CA THR A 102 -12.31 4.74 1.00
C THR A 102 -11.43 5.77 1.70
N SER A 103 -10.90 5.47 2.88
CA SER A 103 -10.04 6.34 3.69
C SER A 103 -9.10 5.50 4.56
N LEU A 104 -7.89 5.99 4.80
CA LEU A 104 -6.94 5.41 5.76
C LEU A 104 -7.19 5.91 7.20
N GLU A 105 -8.29 6.62 7.44
CA GLU A 105 -8.76 6.93 8.79
C GLU A 105 -8.77 5.63 9.62
N TYR A 106 -8.25 5.69 10.85
CA TYR A 106 -8.01 4.56 11.76
C TYR A 106 -6.80 3.66 11.47
N CYS A 107 -6.02 3.91 10.41
CA CYS A 107 -4.71 3.27 10.28
C CYS A 107 -3.78 3.68 11.43
N CYS A 108 -2.83 2.83 11.80
CA CYS A 108 -1.78 3.20 12.74
C CYS A 108 -0.89 4.29 12.14
N SER A 109 -0.30 5.15 12.97
CA SER A 109 0.45 6.32 12.50
C SER A 109 1.85 6.01 11.98
N GLU A 110 2.40 4.84 12.33
CA GLU A 110 3.77 4.44 12.01
C GLU A 110 3.81 2.93 11.78
N ILE A 111 4.56 2.51 10.74
CA ILE A 111 4.71 1.12 10.32
C ILE A 111 6.19 0.94 9.94
N TYR A 112 6.88 0.05 10.66
CA TYR A 112 8.31 -0.14 10.50
C TYR A 112 8.68 -0.99 9.27
N GLY A 113 7.74 -1.85 8.84
CA GLY A 113 7.88 -2.69 7.67
C GLY A 113 7.32 -2.04 6.40
N SER A 114 6.65 -2.86 5.62
CA SER A 114 5.98 -2.53 4.37
C SER A 114 4.53 -2.13 4.60
N PHE A 115 4.04 -1.17 3.83
CA PHE A 115 2.63 -0.80 3.82
C PHE A 115 2.00 -1.05 2.46
N ASP A 116 0.96 -1.88 2.44
CA ASP A 116 0.18 -2.17 1.24
C ASP A 116 -1.31 -1.85 1.45
N CYS A 117 -1.76 -0.79 0.77
CA CYS A 117 -3.16 -0.36 0.69
C CYS A 117 -3.69 -0.44 -0.74
N SER A 118 -3.05 -1.22 -1.60
CA SER A 118 -3.42 -1.35 -3.01
C SER A 118 -4.80 -1.96 -3.21
N ARG A 119 -5.38 -1.74 -4.40
CA ARG A 119 -6.67 -2.33 -4.80
C ARG A 119 -7.80 -2.00 -3.81
N ASN A 120 -7.97 -0.71 -3.56
CA ASN A 120 -9.02 -0.14 -2.72
C ASN A 120 -9.75 0.97 -3.48
N GLU A 121 -10.50 1.82 -2.77
CA GLU A 121 -11.24 2.94 -3.34
C GLU A 121 -10.75 4.31 -2.81
N LEU A 122 -9.49 4.38 -2.38
CA LEU A 122 -8.88 5.60 -1.80
C LEU A 122 -8.84 6.73 -2.83
N ILE A 123 -9.15 7.96 -2.39
CA ILE A 123 -9.11 9.18 -3.21
C ILE A 123 -7.94 10.09 -2.79
N SER A 124 -7.48 9.99 -1.55
CA SER A 124 -6.28 10.63 -1.03
C SER A 124 -5.53 9.67 -0.11
N LEU A 125 -4.32 10.06 0.30
CA LEU A 125 -3.50 9.37 1.29
C LEU A 125 -3.57 10.04 2.67
N ASP A 126 -4.62 10.84 2.93
CA ASP A 126 -4.87 11.39 4.27
C ASP A 126 -4.87 10.25 5.28
N TYR A 127 -4.24 10.48 6.44
CA TYR A 127 -4.03 9.48 7.49
C TYR A 127 -3.10 8.32 7.12
N SER A 128 -2.35 8.43 6.02
CA SER A 128 -1.29 7.46 5.72
C SER A 128 -0.29 7.35 6.88
N PRO A 129 0.15 6.13 7.22
CA PRO A 129 1.24 5.93 8.16
C PRO A 129 2.56 6.53 7.65
N TYR A 130 3.46 6.81 8.59
CA TYR A 130 4.88 6.92 8.29
C TYR A 130 5.46 5.55 7.95
N VAL A 131 6.10 5.44 6.78
CA VAL A 131 6.64 4.18 6.23
C VAL A 131 7.95 4.48 5.52
N GLU A 132 9.03 3.77 5.85
CA GLU A 132 10.33 3.97 5.20
C GLU A 132 10.72 2.84 4.25
N ILE A 133 10.12 1.64 4.32
CA ILE A 133 10.62 0.48 3.56
C ILE A 133 9.97 0.37 2.17
N TYR A 134 8.73 -0.10 2.12
CA TYR A 134 7.98 -0.36 0.88
C TYR A 134 6.59 0.24 1.01
N TYR A 135 6.14 0.94 -0.02
CA TYR A 135 4.85 1.62 -0.01
C TYR A 135 4.09 1.35 -1.30
N ASN A 136 2.93 0.71 -1.18
CA ASN A 136 2.06 0.39 -2.30
C ASN A 136 0.66 0.95 -2.08
N CYS A 137 0.28 1.89 -2.95
CA CYS A 137 -1.06 2.48 -3.04
C CYS A 137 -1.67 2.31 -4.44
N SER A 138 -1.15 1.36 -5.22
CA SER A 138 -1.59 1.12 -6.59
C SER A 138 -3.06 0.68 -6.67
N PHE A 139 -3.68 0.84 -7.85
CA PHE A 139 -5.07 0.45 -8.10
C PHE A 139 -6.05 1.10 -7.11
N ASN A 140 -5.99 2.43 -6.99
CA ASN A 140 -6.93 3.23 -6.22
C ASN A 140 -7.54 4.32 -7.12
N LYS A 141 -8.11 5.37 -6.52
CA LYS A 141 -8.66 6.54 -7.21
C LYS A 141 -7.94 7.82 -6.78
N ILE A 142 -6.68 7.70 -6.35
CA ILE A 142 -5.88 8.77 -5.74
C ILE A 142 -5.59 9.86 -6.78
N THR A 143 -5.81 11.12 -6.40
CA THR A 143 -5.59 12.29 -7.27
C THR A 143 -4.36 13.12 -6.91
N SER A 144 -3.78 12.90 -5.73
CA SER A 144 -2.57 13.58 -5.25
C SER A 144 -1.74 12.63 -4.39
N LEU A 145 -0.41 12.76 -4.42
CA LEU A 145 0.50 12.05 -3.52
C LEU A 145 0.79 12.84 -2.23
N GLU A 146 0.03 13.88 -1.95
CA GLU A 146 0.05 14.52 -0.63
C GLU A 146 -0.12 13.45 0.46
N PHE A 147 0.72 13.52 1.50
CA PHE A 147 0.82 12.56 2.61
C PHE A 147 1.46 11.20 2.30
N CYS A 148 1.98 10.94 1.08
CA CYS A 148 2.84 9.78 0.90
C CYS A 148 4.19 9.96 1.64
N PRO A 149 4.95 8.88 1.87
CA PRO A 149 6.30 9.00 2.43
C PRO A 149 7.21 9.91 1.58
N GLU A 150 8.05 10.72 2.23
CA GLU A 150 9.04 11.55 1.52
C GLU A 150 10.20 10.73 0.94
N LYS A 151 10.44 9.53 1.50
CA LYS A 151 11.48 8.59 1.13
C LYS A 151 11.00 7.15 1.35
N VAL A 152 11.40 6.25 0.46
CA VAL A 152 11.30 4.80 0.69
C VAL A 152 12.61 4.09 0.32
N ASP A 153 13.01 3.09 1.09
CA ASP A 153 14.27 2.35 0.93
C ASP A 153 14.17 1.21 -0.09
N TYR A 154 12.95 0.75 -0.42
CA TYR A 154 12.65 -0.20 -1.47
C TYR A 154 11.76 0.45 -2.54
N ASN A 155 10.60 -0.13 -2.85
CA ASN A 155 9.78 0.28 -3.98
C ASN A 155 8.66 1.21 -3.53
N PHE A 156 8.33 2.15 -4.42
CA PHE A 156 7.15 2.99 -4.33
C PHE A 156 6.23 2.68 -5.51
N ASP A 157 5.02 2.20 -5.24
CA ASP A 157 4.01 1.93 -6.27
C ASP A 157 2.74 2.76 -6.06
N CYS A 158 2.52 3.69 -6.98
CA CYS A 158 1.29 4.49 -7.10
C CYS A 158 0.60 4.29 -8.46
N SER A 159 0.90 3.19 -9.15
CA SER A 159 0.33 2.88 -10.46
C SER A 159 -1.18 2.69 -10.44
N TYR A 160 -1.83 2.92 -11.57
CA TYR A 160 -3.28 2.76 -11.74
C TYR A 160 -4.09 3.60 -10.73
N ASN A 161 -3.81 4.89 -10.71
CA ASN A 161 -4.53 5.91 -9.96
C ASN A 161 -5.06 7.00 -10.93
N LYS A 162 -5.37 8.19 -10.42
CA LYS A 162 -5.85 9.34 -11.20
C LYS A 162 -4.92 10.55 -11.06
N LEU A 163 -3.63 10.29 -10.87
CA LEU A 163 -2.62 11.34 -10.68
C LEU A 163 -2.43 12.12 -11.99
N THR A 164 -2.43 13.45 -11.92
CA THR A 164 -2.11 14.33 -13.07
C THR A 164 -0.68 14.87 -13.05
N SER A 165 0.00 14.72 -11.91
CA SER A 165 1.40 15.06 -11.68
C SER A 165 1.98 14.09 -10.63
N LEU A 166 3.31 14.10 -10.46
CA LEU A 166 4.00 13.44 -9.34
C LEU A 166 4.37 14.43 -8.24
N GLU A 167 3.63 15.53 -8.11
CA GLU A 167 3.85 16.45 -7.00
C GLU A 167 3.71 15.70 -5.67
N CYS A 168 4.59 16.00 -4.72
CA CYS A 168 4.74 15.31 -3.43
C CYS A 168 5.23 13.86 -3.48
N CYS A 169 5.60 13.28 -4.63
CA CYS A 169 6.16 11.94 -4.65
C CYS A 169 7.46 11.83 -3.81
N PRO A 170 7.85 10.60 -3.38
CA PRO A 170 9.11 10.42 -2.67
C PRO A 170 10.28 10.89 -3.53
N ASN A 171 11.20 11.65 -2.92
CA ASN A 171 12.36 12.20 -3.62
C ASN A 171 13.54 11.22 -3.70
N ASP A 172 13.57 10.23 -2.80
CA ASP A 172 14.57 9.16 -2.72
C ASP A 172 13.85 7.80 -2.64
N VAL A 173 13.99 7.01 -3.69
CA VAL A 173 13.43 5.66 -3.81
C VAL A 173 14.58 4.68 -4.01
N GLY A 174 14.78 3.80 -3.03
CA GLY A 174 15.90 2.87 -3.01
C GLY A 174 15.77 1.67 -3.96
N GLY A 175 14.58 1.41 -4.47
CA GLY A 175 14.27 0.41 -5.50
C GLY A 175 13.51 1.04 -6.67
N ASP A 176 12.44 0.38 -7.11
CA ASP A 176 11.64 0.79 -8.27
C ASP A 176 10.59 1.85 -7.89
N PHE A 177 10.35 2.78 -8.80
CA PHE A 177 9.22 3.71 -8.72
C PHE A 177 8.25 3.43 -9.86
N ASN A 178 7.04 2.98 -9.52
CA ASN A 178 5.98 2.72 -10.48
C ASN A 178 4.80 3.72 -10.36
N CYS A 179 4.61 4.54 -11.39
CA CYS A 179 3.46 5.45 -11.57
C CYS A 179 2.69 5.17 -12.87
N LYS A 180 2.84 3.96 -13.43
CA LYS A 180 2.17 3.54 -14.67
C LYS A 180 0.66 3.72 -14.58
N GLY A 181 0.01 4.06 -15.70
CA GLY A 181 -1.46 4.03 -15.79
C GLY A 181 -2.14 5.12 -14.98
N ASN A 182 -1.59 6.33 -15.00
CA ASN A 182 -2.17 7.54 -14.41
C ASN A 182 -2.55 8.52 -15.54
N GLU A 183 -2.85 9.77 -15.17
CA GLU A 183 -3.17 10.87 -16.09
C GLU A 183 -2.05 11.94 -16.10
N ILE A 184 -0.81 11.54 -15.77
CA ILE A 184 0.32 12.46 -15.61
C ILE A 184 0.63 13.12 -16.94
N ASN A 185 0.64 14.44 -16.98
CA ASN A 185 0.81 15.23 -18.21
C ASN A 185 1.95 16.27 -18.12
N THR A 186 2.78 16.17 -17.08
CA THR A 186 3.90 17.08 -16.84
C THR A 186 5.12 16.33 -16.34
N ILE A 187 6.30 16.87 -16.64
CA ILE A 187 7.60 16.36 -16.16
C ILE A 187 8.11 17.07 -14.89
N GLN A 188 7.42 18.13 -14.44
CA GLN A 188 7.90 19.08 -13.42
C GLN A 188 8.19 18.46 -12.03
N TYR A 189 7.74 17.23 -11.80
CA TYR A 189 7.85 16.55 -10.51
C TYR A 189 8.34 15.10 -10.64
N LEU A 190 8.96 14.75 -11.77
CA LEU A 190 9.51 13.40 -11.89
C LEU A 190 10.61 13.17 -10.85
N PRO A 191 10.68 11.98 -10.24
CA PRO A 191 11.55 11.73 -9.10
C PRO A 191 13.01 11.91 -9.46
N ASN A 192 13.76 12.53 -8.54
CA ASN A 192 15.15 12.87 -8.78
C ASN A 192 16.14 11.75 -8.44
N ASN A 193 15.80 10.86 -7.51
CA ASN A 193 16.65 9.77 -7.10
C ASN A 193 15.84 8.47 -7.01
N VAL A 194 15.87 7.69 -8.09
CA VAL A 194 15.33 6.32 -8.15
C VAL A 194 16.51 5.41 -8.44
N LYS A 195 16.82 4.48 -7.54
CA LYS A 195 17.98 3.58 -7.70
C LYS A 195 17.67 2.38 -8.60
N GLY A 196 16.41 1.96 -8.63
CA GLY A 196 15.89 0.92 -9.51
C GLY A 196 15.31 1.49 -10.81
N ASP A 197 14.32 0.80 -11.35
CA ASP A 197 13.65 1.19 -12.58
C ASP A 197 12.51 2.20 -12.31
N PHE A 198 12.34 3.16 -13.23
CA PHE A 198 11.23 4.11 -13.22
C PHE A 198 10.18 3.72 -14.25
N TYR A 199 8.95 3.41 -13.82
CA TYR A 199 7.86 3.00 -14.69
C TYR A 199 6.75 4.08 -14.72
N CYS A 200 6.64 4.80 -15.82
CA CYS A 200 5.70 5.90 -16.06
C CYS A 200 4.87 5.73 -17.35
N SER A 201 4.89 4.54 -17.97
CA SER A 201 4.09 4.24 -19.16
C SER A 201 2.58 4.43 -18.93
N ASN A 202 1.80 4.56 -20.02
CA ASN A 202 0.35 4.79 -19.98
C ASN A 202 -0.02 6.03 -19.15
N ASN A 203 0.65 7.15 -19.44
CA ASN A 203 0.34 8.49 -18.95
C ASN A 203 0.11 9.43 -20.15
N SER A 204 -0.09 10.72 -19.87
CA SER A 204 -0.33 11.77 -20.88
C SER A 204 0.89 12.70 -21.08
N ILE A 205 2.09 12.29 -20.69
CA ILE A 205 3.31 13.08 -20.89
C ILE A 205 3.67 13.10 -22.38
N LEU A 206 3.92 14.29 -22.92
CA LEU A 206 4.31 14.43 -24.31
C LEU A 206 5.79 14.08 -24.48
N LEU A 207 6.11 13.31 -25.53
CA LEU A 207 7.49 12.94 -25.84
C LEU A 207 8.40 14.17 -26.03
N GLU A 208 7.86 15.25 -26.59
CA GLU A 208 8.58 16.51 -26.79
C GLU A 208 8.97 17.18 -25.47
N ASP A 209 8.16 17.07 -24.42
CA ASP A 209 8.52 17.61 -23.10
C ASP A 209 9.73 16.85 -22.52
N ILE A 210 9.81 15.54 -22.75
CA ILE A 210 10.88 14.70 -22.19
C ILE A 210 12.16 14.77 -23.03
N VAL A 211 12.08 14.63 -24.36
CA VAL A 211 13.25 14.50 -25.26
C VAL A 211 14.20 15.70 -25.19
N PHE A 212 13.72 16.86 -24.74
CA PHE A 212 14.53 18.08 -24.58
C PHE A 212 14.85 18.42 -23.11
N SER A 213 14.54 17.51 -22.19
CA SER A 213 14.82 17.65 -20.76
C SER A 213 15.99 16.78 -20.32
N GLU A 214 16.50 17.04 -19.12
CA GLU A 214 17.53 16.23 -18.46
C GLU A 214 17.10 14.76 -18.26
N TYR A 215 15.79 14.49 -18.25
CA TYR A 215 15.26 13.14 -18.07
C TYR A 215 15.57 12.19 -19.24
N THR A 216 15.95 12.72 -20.41
CA THR A 216 16.35 11.90 -21.57
C THR A 216 17.61 11.08 -21.32
N GLU A 217 18.54 11.61 -20.53
CA GLU A 217 19.78 10.89 -20.18
C GLU A 217 19.59 10.00 -18.95
N LYS A 218 18.58 10.30 -18.15
CA LYS A 218 18.32 9.64 -16.87
C LYS A 218 17.46 8.39 -16.99
N PHE A 219 16.45 8.43 -17.87
CA PHE A 219 15.48 7.35 -18.00
C PHE A 219 15.55 6.73 -19.39
N ASP A 220 15.46 5.40 -19.45
CA ASP A 220 15.23 4.69 -20.70
C ASP A 220 13.81 5.04 -21.18
N LEU A 221 13.70 5.87 -22.21
CA LEU A 221 12.41 6.39 -22.66
C LEU A 221 11.44 5.30 -23.13
N THR A 222 11.98 4.19 -23.65
CA THR A 222 11.17 3.07 -24.12
C THR A 222 10.60 2.28 -22.96
N LYS A 223 11.44 1.95 -21.96
CA LYS A 223 11.02 1.18 -20.79
C LYS A 223 10.19 2.02 -19.82
N SER A 224 10.62 3.25 -19.58
CA SER A 224 10.05 4.10 -18.55
C SER A 224 8.74 4.69 -19.00
N PHE A 225 8.66 5.23 -20.20
CA PHE A 225 7.46 5.93 -20.67
C PHE A 225 6.67 5.17 -21.74
N GLY A 226 7.22 4.08 -22.28
CA GLY A 226 6.53 3.27 -23.29
C GLY A 226 6.59 3.84 -24.71
N PHE A 227 7.45 4.82 -24.97
CA PHE A 227 7.65 5.35 -26.32
C PHE A 227 8.38 4.34 -27.21
N SER A 228 8.06 4.32 -28.50
CA SER A 228 8.81 3.54 -29.48
C SER A 228 10.10 4.23 -29.90
N GLU A 229 11.10 3.42 -30.30
CA GLU A 229 12.36 3.92 -30.85
C GLU A 229 12.16 4.85 -32.07
N ASP A 230 11.16 4.56 -32.90
CA ASP A 230 10.83 5.40 -34.05
C ASP A 230 10.27 6.77 -33.65
N GLU A 231 9.39 6.84 -32.64
CA GLU A 231 8.88 8.11 -32.11
C GLU A 231 10.02 8.96 -31.56
N ILE A 232 10.91 8.35 -30.76
CA ILE A 232 12.09 9.02 -30.18
C ILE A 232 13.01 9.55 -31.29
N ARG A 233 13.30 8.72 -32.31
CA ARG A 233 14.14 9.12 -33.45
C ARG A 233 13.54 10.30 -34.21
N VAL A 234 12.24 10.28 -34.49
CA VAL A 234 11.56 11.36 -35.21
C VAL A 234 11.55 12.66 -34.40
N ALA A 235 11.30 12.58 -33.09
CA ALA A 235 11.32 13.74 -32.20
C ALA A 235 12.70 14.42 -32.19
N LYS A 236 13.78 13.63 -32.13
CA LYS A 236 15.16 14.15 -32.18
C LYS A 236 15.51 14.81 -33.52
N ILE A 237 14.99 14.30 -34.65
CA ILE A 237 15.27 14.86 -35.98
C ILE A 237 14.56 16.20 -36.22
N LYS A 238 13.30 16.34 -35.80
CA LYS A 238 12.52 17.58 -36.00
C LYS A 238 13.26 18.83 -35.51
N VAL A 239 14.06 18.68 -34.44
CA VAL A 239 14.82 19.78 -33.81
C VAL A 239 16.09 20.18 -34.55
N ILE A 240 16.71 19.28 -35.33
CA ILE A 240 17.88 19.65 -36.13
C ILE A 240 17.45 20.54 -37.33
N THR A 241 16.16 20.54 -37.67
CA THR A 241 15.61 21.20 -38.86
C THR A 241 14.77 22.44 -38.58
N SER A 242 14.59 22.84 -37.32
CA SER A 242 13.86 24.02 -36.85
C SER A 242 14.80 25.07 -36.29
#